data_AF-A0A3D2ILU4-F1
#
_entry.id   AF-A0A3D2ILU4-F1
#
_cell.length_a   1.000
_cell.length_b   1.000
_cell.length_c   1.000
_cell.angle_alpha   90.00
_cell.angle_beta   90.00
_cell.angle_gamma   90.00
#
_symmetry.space_group_name_H-M   'P 1'
#
loop_
_entity.id
_entity.type
_entity.pdbx_description
1 polymer ?
#
loop_
_entity_poly.entity_id
_entity_poly.type
_entity_poly.pdbx_seq_one_letter_code
_entity_poly.pdbx_strand_id
1 'polypeptide(L)'
;GQMTGIFSSHFYDIQNGIVMGGDWNKKDTNTQNKAITSDGGRTWTLIADGEGPSYRSSVRYIPKSKGKELIAVGIPGISYSNDGGLSWKKISSESYYTIRFSPDGKSAWLAGSGKIGLMRIKDQ
;
A
#
# COMPACT_ATOMS: atom_id res chain seq x y z
N GLY A 1 15.82 19.08 4.07
CA GLY A 1 16.11 17.65 4.27
C GLY A 1 15.45 16.83 3.18
N GLN A 2 16.00 15.67 2.82
CA GLN A 2 15.31 14.72 1.93
C GLN A 2 14.24 13.98 2.74
N MET A 3 13.06 13.77 2.17
CA MET A 3 11.96 13.06 2.82
C MET A 3 11.84 11.68 2.14
N THR A 4 12.77 10.81 2.51
CA THR A 4 12.93 9.44 2.00
C THR A 4 12.73 8.43 3.12
N GLY A 5 12.20 7.26 2.78
CA GLY A 5 12.10 6.13 3.71
C GLY A 5 10.77 5.39 3.61
N ILE A 6 10.48 4.57 4.62
CA ILE A 6 9.23 3.84 4.76
C ILE A 6 8.21 4.74 5.47
N PHE A 7 7.07 4.99 4.83
CA PHE A 7 6.00 5.84 5.36
C PHE A 7 4.85 5.04 5.96
N SER A 8 4.71 3.78 5.58
CA SER A 8 3.61 2.93 6.01
C SER A 8 4.06 1.49 6.20
N SER A 9 3.54 0.88 7.25
CA SER A 9 3.54 -0.57 7.44
C SER A 9 2.11 -1.05 7.70
N HIS A 10 1.84 -2.31 7.41
CA HIS A 10 0.63 -3.00 7.84
C HIS A 10 0.90 -4.49 7.96
N PHE A 11 0.34 -5.12 8.99
CA PHE A 11 0.43 -6.55 9.21
C PHE A 11 -0.93 -7.17 8.95
N TYR A 12 -0.96 -8.25 8.18
CA TYR A 12 -2.16 -9.06 8.00
C TYR A 12 -2.41 -9.93 9.24
N ASP A 13 -1.33 -10.51 9.77
CA ASP A 13 -1.29 -11.27 11.01
C ASP A 13 0.07 -11.04 11.71
N ILE A 14 0.34 -11.76 12.79
CA ILE A 14 1.56 -11.56 13.59
C ILE A 14 2.87 -11.90 12.86
N GLN A 15 2.82 -12.63 11.74
CA GLN A 15 3.98 -13.03 10.95
C GLN A 15 4.09 -12.23 9.65
N ASN A 16 2.97 -11.99 8.99
CA ASN A 16 2.92 -11.47 7.62
C ASN A 16 2.67 -9.96 7.60
N GLY A 17 3.65 -9.20 7.10
CA GLY A 17 3.59 -7.75 7.04
C GLY A 17 4.14 -7.18 5.74
N ILE A 18 3.74 -5.94 5.44
CA ILE A 18 4.23 -5.17 4.31
C ILE A 18 4.68 -3.79 4.80
N VAL A 19 5.76 -3.29 4.20
CA VAL A 19 6.19 -1.89 4.30
C VAL A 19 6.18 -1.25 2.92
N MET A 20 5.88 0.04 2.89
CA MET A 20 5.94 0.83 1.67
C MET A 20 6.29 2.29 1.98
N GLY A 21 7.01 2.91 1.06
CA GLY A 21 7.36 4.31 1.11
C GLY A 21 7.99 4.77 -0.19
N GLY A 22 9.15 5.42 -0.11
CA GLY A 22 9.92 5.88 -1.27
C GLY A 22 10.58 7.24 -1.01
N ASP A 23 10.89 7.95 -2.09
CA ASP A 23 11.40 9.32 -2.05
C ASP A 23 10.26 10.30 -2.36
N TRP A 24 9.89 11.13 -1.39
CA TRP A 24 8.87 12.15 -1.62
C TRP A 24 9.34 13.22 -2.61
N ASN A 25 10.63 13.50 -2.71
CA ASN A 25 11.17 14.46 -3.69
C ASN A 25 11.22 13.85 -5.10
N LYS A 26 11.32 12.52 -5.22
CA LYS A 26 11.35 11.77 -6.47
C LYS A 26 10.26 10.69 -6.49
N LYS A 27 9.00 11.13 -6.57
CA LYS A 27 7.82 10.28 -6.37
C LYS A 27 7.65 9.17 -7.41
N ASP A 28 8.35 9.25 -8.54
CA ASP A 28 8.32 8.24 -9.60
C ASP A 28 9.34 7.11 -9.38
N THR A 29 10.30 7.28 -8.46
CA THR A 29 11.23 6.22 -8.08
C THR A 29 10.46 5.06 -7.42
N ASN A 30 10.71 3.86 -7.91
CA ASN A 30 10.02 2.63 -7.54
C ASN A 30 10.98 1.49 -7.16
N THR A 31 12.24 1.83 -6.90
CA THR A 31 13.25 0.91 -6.37
C THR A 31 13.34 1.02 -4.85
N GLN A 32 13.58 -0.09 -4.17
CA GLN A 32 13.79 -0.23 -2.73
C GLN A 32 12.73 0.46 -1.87
N ASN A 33 11.49 0.57 -2.37
CA ASN A 33 10.42 1.33 -1.74
C ASN A 33 9.33 0.46 -1.10
N LYS A 34 9.46 -0.86 -1.17
CA LYS A 34 8.49 -1.83 -0.66
C LYS A 34 9.13 -3.18 -0.37
N ALA A 35 8.71 -3.79 0.73
CA ALA A 35 9.20 -5.08 1.19
C ALA A 35 8.12 -5.81 2.00
N ILE A 36 8.23 -7.13 2.09
CA ILE A 36 7.37 -7.97 2.93
C ILE A 36 8.19 -8.71 3.98
N THR A 37 7.53 -9.10 5.05
CA THR A 37 8.03 -10.00 6.09
C THR A 37 7.07 -11.16 6.27
N SER A 38 7.62 -12.33 6.60
CA SER A 38 6.88 -13.53 6.99
C SER A 38 7.31 -14.06 8.36
N ASP A 39 8.09 -13.27 9.12
CA ASP A 39 8.66 -13.65 10.42
C ASP A 39 8.42 -12.59 11.51
N GLY A 40 7.37 -11.78 11.35
CA GLY A 40 6.98 -10.75 12.31
C GLY A 40 7.86 -9.50 12.24
N GLY A 41 8.51 -9.26 11.11
CA GLY A 41 9.34 -8.08 10.86
C GLY A 41 10.79 -8.22 11.30
N ARG A 42 11.27 -9.44 11.57
CA ARG A 42 12.69 -9.69 11.88
C ARG A 42 13.54 -9.60 10.62
N THR A 43 13.04 -10.14 9.51
CA THR A 43 13.63 -10.00 8.18
C THR A 43 12.62 -9.44 7.19
N TRP A 44 13.15 -8.73 6.19
CA TRP A 44 12.37 -8.06 5.16
C TRP A 44 12.94 -8.37 3.79
N THR A 45 12.08 -8.80 2.87
CA THR A 45 12.43 -9.13 1.49
C THR A 45 11.85 -8.10 0.55
N LEU A 46 12.70 -7.47 -0.26
CA LEU A 46 12.27 -6.56 -1.32
C LEU A 46 11.36 -7.30 -2.31
N ILE A 47 10.29 -6.63 -2.72
CA ILE A 47 9.30 -7.15 -3.67
C ILE A 47 9.01 -6.12 -4.75
N ALA A 48 8.70 -6.56 -5.98
CA ALA A 48 8.39 -5.68 -7.11
C ALA A 48 9.41 -4.52 -7.26
N ASP A 49 10.69 -4.82 -7.05
CA ASP A 49 11.76 -3.81 -7.10
C ASP A 49 11.97 -3.33 -8.53
N GLY A 50 11.95 -2.01 -8.75
CA GLY A 50 11.93 -1.43 -10.09
C GLY A 50 10.59 -1.57 -10.82
N GLU A 51 9.60 -2.20 -10.19
CA GLU A 51 8.22 -2.30 -10.68
C GLU A 51 7.28 -1.40 -9.84
N GLY A 52 6.08 -1.13 -10.37
CA GLY A 52 5.10 -0.32 -9.64
C GLY A 52 4.60 -1.00 -8.35
N PRO A 53 4.07 -0.22 -7.38
CA PRO A 53 3.98 1.23 -7.36
C PRO A 53 5.30 1.91 -6.96
N SER A 54 5.46 3.16 -7.41
CA SER A 54 6.44 4.12 -6.90
C SER A 54 6.06 4.63 -5.50
N TYR A 55 6.48 5.84 -5.09
CA TYR A 55 6.13 6.43 -3.79
C TYR A 55 4.66 6.25 -3.40
N ARG A 56 4.40 5.72 -2.20
CA ARG A 56 3.07 5.65 -1.59
C ARG A 56 3.14 6.08 -0.13
N SER A 57 2.07 6.72 0.33
CA SER A 57 1.94 7.24 1.69
C SER A 57 1.31 6.22 2.64
N SER A 58 0.47 5.32 2.13
CA SER A 58 -0.21 4.32 2.93
C SER A 58 -0.41 3.04 2.14
N VAL A 59 -0.19 1.89 2.79
CA VAL A 59 -0.50 0.55 2.27
C VAL A 59 -1.29 -0.22 3.32
N ARG A 60 -2.34 -0.95 2.89
CA ARG A 60 -3.20 -1.74 3.77
C ARG A 60 -3.61 -3.05 3.09
N TYR A 61 -3.61 -4.13 3.87
CA TYR A 61 -4.25 -5.38 3.47
C TYR A 61 -5.76 -5.19 3.47
N ILE A 62 -6.44 -5.77 2.48
CA ILE A 62 -7.89 -5.89 2.51
C ILE A 62 -8.26 -6.95 3.57
N PRO A 63 -9.16 -6.65 4.52
CA PRO A 63 -9.60 -7.63 5.51
C PRO A 63 -10.10 -8.93 4.85
N LYS A 64 -9.85 -10.08 5.49
CA LYS A 64 -10.30 -11.41 5.04
C LYS A 64 -9.75 -11.90 3.69
N SER A 65 -8.79 -11.18 3.09
CA SER A 65 -8.14 -11.57 1.83
C SER A 65 -7.03 -12.62 1.94
N LYS A 66 -6.89 -13.30 3.09
CA LYS A 66 -5.81 -14.27 3.37
C LYS A 66 -4.40 -13.69 3.12
N GLY A 67 -4.21 -12.40 3.36
CA GLY A 67 -2.94 -11.70 3.17
C GLY A 67 -2.53 -11.52 1.71
N LYS A 68 -3.46 -11.70 0.76
CA LYS A 68 -3.17 -11.61 -0.68
C LYS A 68 -3.51 -10.25 -1.26
N GLU A 69 -4.58 -9.62 -0.79
CA GLU A 69 -5.06 -8.39 -1.41
C GLU A 69 -4.62 -7.15 -0.63
N LEU A 70 -4.13 -6.16 -1.38
CA LEU A 70 -3.55 -4.94 -0.85
C LEU A 70 -4.01 -3.73 -1.66
N ILE A 71 -4.19 -2.60 -0.96
CA ILE A 71 -4.34 -1.29 -1.58
C ILE A 71 -3.24 -0.38 -1.06
N ALA A 72 -2.56 0.30 -2.00
CA ALA A 72 -1.60 1.34 -1.71
C ALA A 72 -2.05 2.68 -2.31
N VAL A 73 -1.99 3.73 -1.51
CA VAL A 73 -2.40 5.10 -1.89
C VAL A 73 -1.26 6.09 -1.66
N GLY A 74 -1.17 7.07 -2.53
CA GLY A 74 -0.25 8.19 -2.40
C GLY A 74 -0.58 9.27 -3.42
N ILE A 75 0.25 10.31 -3.45
CA ILE A 75 0.18 11.36 -4.48
C ILE A 75 0.14 10.79 -5.91
N PRO A 76 0.90 9.76 -6.28
CA PRO A 76 0.87 9.23 -7.66
C PRO A 76 -0.39 8.41 -8.00
N GLY A 77 -1.25 8.10 -7.03
CA GLY A 77 -2.54 7.43 -7.24
C GLY A 77 -2.79 6.23 -6.35
N ILE A 78 -3.72 5.37 -6.80
CA ILE A 78 -4.17 4.16 -6.10
C ILE A 78 -3.72 2.93 -6.87
N SER A 79 -3.09 1.99 -6.17
CA SER A 79 -2.62 0.72 -6.72
C SER A 79 -3.17 -0.45 -5.92
N TYR A 80 -3.48 -1.55 -6.62
CA TYR A 80 -4.01 -2.79 -6.08
C TYR A 80 -3.07 -3.95 -6.39
N SER A 81 -2.92 -4.88 -5.45
CA SER A 81 -2.26 -6.17 -5.64
C SER A 81 -3.18 -7.26 -5.12
N ASN A 82 -3.17 -8.43 -5.77
CA ASN A 82 -3.92 -9.62 -5.38
C ASN A 82 -3.03 -10.85 -5.08
N ASP A 83 -1.72 -10.65 -5.00
CA ASP A 83 -0.72 -11.71 -4.84
C ASP A 83 0.24 -11.47 -3.67
N GLY A 84 -0.16 -10.63 -2.71
CA GLY A 84 0.65 -10.30 -1.53
C GLY A 84 1.67 -9.19 -1.79
N GLY A 85 1.53 -8.44 -2.87
CA GLY A 85 2.39 -7.32 -3.22
C GLY A 85 3.49 -7.67 -4.23
N LEU A 86 3.47 -8.87 -4.80
CA LEU A 86 4.45 -9.31 -5.79
C LEU A 86 4.23 -8.64 -7.15
N SER A 87 2.98 -8.35 -7.51
CA SER A 87 2.61 -7.54 -8.67
C SER A 87 1.52 -6.53 -8.33
N TRP A 88 1.47 -5.43 -9.10
CA TRP A 88 0.57 -4.31 -8.82
C TRP A 88 -0.05 -3.74 -10.08
N LYS A 89 -1.32 -3.38 -9.98
CA LYS A 89 -2.06 -2.63 -11.00
C LYS A 89 -2.44 -1.26 -10.48
N LYS A 90 -2.14 -0.20 -11.24
CA LYS A 90 -2.70 1.13 -10.97
C LYS A 90 -4.18 1.11 -11.35
N ILE A 91 -5.05 1.44 -10.41
CA ILE A 91 -6.52 1.43 -10.61
C ILE A 91 -7.11 2.84 -10.65
N SER A 92 -6.36 3.85 -10.22
CA SER A 92 -6.77 5.25 -10.31
C SER A 92 -5.56 6.20 -10.21
N SER A 93 -5.67 7.37 -10.83
CA SER A 93 -4.75 8.51 -10.65
C SER A 93 -5.14 9.43 -9.49
N GLU A 94 -6.27 9.16 -8.81
CA GLU A 94 -6.72 9.98 -7.69
C GLU A 94 -5.73 9.95 -6.51
N SER A 95 -5.30 11.13 -6.08
CA SER A 95 -4.35 11.29 -4.97
C SER A 95 -5.05 11.23 -3.60
N TYR A 96 -4.65 10.25 -2.79
CA TYR A 96 -5.00 10.12 -1.36
C TYR A 96 -3.76 9.77 -0.54
N TYR A 97 -3.71 10.18 0.72
CA TYR A 97 -2.54 10.03 1.59
C TYR A 97 -2.70 8.88 2.60
N THR A 98 -3.94 8.49 2.89
CA THR A 98 -4.26 7.40 3.81
C THR A 98 -5.51 6.66 3.35
N ILE A 99 -5.60 5.39 3.74
CA ILE A 99 -6.76 4.51 3.53
C ILE A 99 -7.03 3.69 4.79
N ARG A 100 -8.30 3.50 5.16
CA ARG A 100 -8.73 2.62 6.25
C ARG A 100 -9.97 1.83 5.83
N PHE A 101 -9.92 0.52 6.01
CA PHE A 101 -11.06 -0.36 5.74
C PHE A 101 -12.06 -0.30 6.88
N SER A 102 -13.34 -0.45 6.54
CA SER A 102 -14.39 -0.76 7.52
C SER A 102 -14.11 -2.14 8.14
N PRO A 103 -14.59 -2.40 9.38
CA PRO A 103 -14.39 -3.69 10.04
C PRO A 103 -14.86 -4.91 9.23
N ASP A 104 -15.89 -4.73 8.40
CA ASP A 104 -16.43 -5.79 7.54
C ASP A 104 -15.63 -6.00 6.23
N GLY A 105 -14.70 -5.09 5.90
CA GLY A 105 -13.89 -5.11 4.68
C GLY A 105 -14.60 -4.64 3.41
N LYS A 106 -15.89 -4.29 3.48
CA LYS A 106 -16.71 -3.96 2.30
C LYS A 106 -16.51 -2.54 1.78
N SER A 107 -15.87 -1.70 2.56
CA SER A 107 -15.61 -0.31 2.18
C SER A 107 -14.29 0.18 2.75
N ALA A 108 -13.72 1.19 2.12
CA ALA A 108 -12.56 1.89 2.64
C ALA A 108 -12.76 3.40 2.53
N TRP A 109 -12.38 4.10 3.59
CA TRP A 109 -12.31 5.55 3.61
C TRP A 109 -10.90 5.98 3.23
N LEU A 110 -10.81 6.94 2.33
CA LEU A 110 -9.57 7.55 1.88
C LEU A 110 -9.59 9.04 2.24
N ALA A 111 -8.44 9.60 2.60
CA ALA A 111 -8.32 11.04 2.83
C ALA A 111 -7.08 11.60 2.14
N GLY A 112 -7.22 12.79 1.57
CA GLY A 112 -6.18 13.53 0.86
C GLY A 112 -6.37 15.03 1.07
N SER A 113 -5.59 15.86 0.36
CA SER A 113 -5.66 17.32 0.50
C SER A 113 -7.07 17.86 0.21
N GLY A 114 -7.77 18.31 1.24
CA GLY A 114 -9.10 18.91 1.15
C GLY A 114 -10.22 17.96 0.70
N LYS A 115 -10.01 16.64 0.73
CA LYS A 115 -11.03 15.67 0.27
C LYS A 115 -11.03 14.35 1.05
N ILE A 116 -12.21 13.76 1.12
CA ILE A 116 -12.47 12.41 1.62
C ILE A 116 -13.12 11.61 0.49
N GLY A 117 -12.69 10.36 0.32
CA GLY A 117 -13.23 9.42 -0.65
C GLY A 117 -13.78 8.17 0.04
N LEU A 118 -14.84 7.60 -0.53
CA LEU A 118 -15.37 6.29 -0.15
C LEU A 118 -15.15 5.31 -1.29
N MET A 119 -14.39 4.26 -1.04
CA MET A 119 -14.19 3.13 -1.94
C MET A 119 -15.08 1.97 -1.51
N ARG A 120 -15.84 1.39 -2.44
CA ARG A 120 -16.60 0.16 -2.22
C ARG A 120 -15.79 -1.02 -2.74
N ILE A 121 -15.59 -2.02 -1.89
CA ILE A 121 -14.94 -3.27 -2.26
C ILE A 121 -16.06 -4.23 -2.66
N LYS A 122 -16.00 -4.72 -3.90
CA LYS A 122 -16.94 -5.74 -4.37
C LYS A 122 -16.40 -7.11 -3.96
N ASP A 123 -17.28 -7.96 -3.47
CA ASP A 123 -16.97 -9.38 -3.32
C ASP A 123 -16.69 -9.97 -4.71
N GLN A 124 -15.72 -10.87 -4.80
CA GLN A 124 -15.48 -11.70 -6.00
C GLN A 124 -16.51 -12.82 -6.08
#